data_AF-A0A8S0PML0-F1
#
_entry.id   AF-A0A8S0PML0-F1
#
_cell.length_a   1.000
_cell.length_b   1.000
_cell.length_c   1.000
_cell.angle_alpha   90.00
_cell.angle_beta   90.00
_cell.angle_gamma   90.00
#
_symmetry.space_group_name_H-M   'P 1'
#
loop_
_entity.id
_entity.type
_entity.pdbx_description
1 polymer ?
#
loop_
_entity_poly.entity_id
_entity_poly.type
_entity_poly.pdbx_seq_one_letter_code
_entity_poly.pdbx_strand_id
1 'polypeptide(L)'
;MTVSPRYDQYKDAWDTSVLVEIEVGGRIETVRFFHCYKRGVDRVFVDHPMFLEKVWGKTASKIYGPNTGIDYKDNQLRFSLLCQAALMAPRVLNLTSSKYFSGPYGEDVIFIANDWHTALLPCFLKTMYQSRGIYMNAKVAFCIHNIAYQGRFAFSDFYLLGLPDNYKSSFDFIDGYEKPVEGRKINWMKAGILESHLVLTVSPYYAQELVSGVDKGVELDNIIRVGRALAVYGTLALREMIKNGMSQDLSWKGPAKNWEQVLLSLGAASSEPGTEGEEIAPLSKENVATP
;
A
#
# COMPACT_ATOMS: atom_id res chain seq x y z
N MET A 1 10.98 -5.42 4.85
CA MET A 1 10.48 -5.99 3.56
C MET A 1 9.64 -4.98 2.81
N THR A 2 9.72 -4.93 1.48
CA THR A 2 8.76 -4.25 0.59
C THR A 2 8.00 -5.28 -0.24
N VAL A 3 6.68 -5.11 -0.42
CA VAL A 3 5.86 -5.99 -1.25
C VAL A 3 5.19 -5.17 -2.35
N SER A 4 5.36 -5.56 -3.60
CA SER A 4 4.69 -4.93 -4.76
C SER A 4 4.32 -5.96 -5.82
N PRO A 5 3.46 -5.63 -6.79
CA PRO A 5 3.20 -6.54 -7.90
C PRO A 5 4.42 -6.74 -8.81
N ARG A 6 4.51 -7.92 -9.40
CA ARG A 6 5.49 -8.23 -10.44
C ARG A 6 4.90 -7.88 -11.81
N TYR A 7 5.34 -6.76 -12.38
CA TYR A 7 4.88 -6.28 -13.68
C TYR A 7 5.77 -6.75 -14.84
N ASP A 8 6.99 -7.20 -14.55
CA ASP A 8 7.95 -7.65 -15.57
C ASP A 8 8.86 -8.76 -15.01
N GLN A 9 9.62 -9.40 -15.90
CA GLN A 9 10.63 -10.38 -15.56
C GLN A 9 11.91 -9.68 -15.08
N TYR A 10 11.91 -9.22 -13.83
CA TYR A 10 13.07 -8.57 -13.22
C TYR A 10 14.28 -9.52 -13.16
N LYS A 11 15.40 -9.11 -13.76
CA LYS A 11 16.62 -9.91 -13.87
C LYS A 11 17.22 -10.31 -12.52
N ASP A 12 17.06 -9.45 -11.51
CA ASP A 12 17.64 -9.60 -10.18
C ASP A 12 16.67 -10.19 -9.14
N ALA A 13 15.48 -10.61 -9.55
CA ALA A 13 14.51 -11.30 -8.69
C ALA A 13 14.42 -12.78 -9.04
N TRP A 14 14.50 -13.65 -8.03
CA TRP A 14 14.35 -15.10 -8.18
C TRP A 14 13.03 -15.61 -7.61
N ASP A 15 12.54 -16.72 -8.13
CA ASP A 15 11.33 -17.38 -7.63
C ASP A 15 11.62 -18.02 -6.25
N THR A 16 10.79 -17.73 -5.25
CA THR A 16 10.92 -18.32 -3.91
C THR A 16 10.37 -19.75 -3.85
N SER A 17 9.70 -20.22 -4.90
CA SER A 17 8.92 -21.47 -4.95
C SER A 17 7.76 -21.54 -3.97
N VAL A 18 7.46 -20.45 -3.25
CA VAL A 18 6.32 -20.36 -2.34
C VAL A 18 5.07 -19.99 -3.14
N LEU A 19 4.05 -20.83 -2.99
CA LEU A 19 2.72 -20.68 -3.58
C LEU A 19 1.70 -20.45 -2.45
N VAL A 20 0.77 -19.53 -2.68
CA VAL A 20 -0.35 -19.28 -1.77
C VAL A 20 -1.64 -19.15 -2.56
N GLU A 21 -2.74 -19.60 -1.97
CA GLU A 21 -4.08 -19.47 -2.53
C GLU A 21 -4.81 -18.29 -1.88
N ILE A 22 -5.43 -17.44 -2.69
CA ILE A 22 -6.13 -16.23 -2.26
C ILE A 22 -7.51 -16.20 -2.87
N GLU A 23 -8.54 -15.99 -2.05
CA GLU A 23 -9.88 -15.73 -2.58
C GLU A 23 -10.02 -14.26 -2.98
N VAL A 24 -10.25 -14.02 -4.27
CA VAL A 24 -10.45 -12.67 -4.84
C VAL A 24 -11.66 -12.71 -5.78
N GLY A 25 -12.68 -11.88 -5.51
CA GLY A 25 -13.87 -11.82 -6.36
C GLY A 25 -14.63 -13.14 -6.48
N GLY A 26 -14.61 -13.98 -5.43
CA GLY A 26 -15.26 -15.29 -5.40
C GLY A 26 -14.52 -16.39 -6.18
N ARG A 27 -13.25 -16.17 -6.53
CA ARG A 27 -12.37 -17.16 -7.16
C ARG A 27 -11.13 -17.37 -6.31
N ILE A 28 -10.63 -18.60 -6.29
CA ILE A 28 -9.33 -18.90 -5.70
C ILE A 28 -8.27 -18.65 -6.77
N GLU A 29 -7.35 -17.73 -6.48
CA GLU A 29 -6.22 -17.36 -7.32
C GLU A 29 -4.93 -17.85 -6.67
N THR A 30 -4.04 -18.47 -7.45
CA THR A 30 -2.74 -18.94 -6.97
C THR A 30 -1.67 -17.87 -7.23
N VAL A 31 -1.03 -17.40 -6.16
CA VAL A 31 0.02 -16.38 -6.21
C VAL A 31 1.38 -16.99 -5.93
N ARG A 32 2.39 -16.51 -6.66
CA ARG A 32 3.80 -16.79 -6.40
C ARG A 32 4.50 -15.56 -5.84
N PHE A 33 5.57 -15.78 -5.09
CA PHE A 33 6.44 -14.72 -4.62
C PHE A 33 7.82 -14.82 -5.27
N PHE A 34 8.27 -13.71 -5.84
CA PHE A 34 9.65 -13.52 -6.25
C PHE A 34 10.36 -12.66 -5.21
N HIS A 35 11.64 -12.89 -4.99
CA HIS A 35 12.44 -12.19 -3.98
C HIS A 35 13.72 -11.64 -4.58
N CYS A 36 14.13 -10.48 -4.06
CA CYS A 36 15.42 -9.86 -4.30
C CYS A 36 15.87 -9.21 -3.00
N TYR A 37 17.04 -9.58 -2.49
CA TYR A 37 17.66 -8.88 -1.36
C TYR A 37 18.62 -7.83 -1.86
N LYS A 38 18.31 -6.56 -1.66
CA LYS A 38 19.13 -5.44 -2.15
C LYS A 38 19.05 -4.26 -1.22
N ARG A 39 20.20 -3.63 -0.94
CA ARG A 39 20.31 -2.52 0.01
C ARG A 39 19.74 -2.88 1.40
N GLY A 40 20.05 -4.07 1.91
CA GLY A 40 19.51 -4.47 3.22
C GLY A 40 17.99 -4.70 3.28
N VAL A 41 17.30 -4.60 2.14
CA VAL A 41 15.83 -4.70 2.06
C VAL A 41 15.46 -5.96 1.32
N ASP A 42 14.62 -6.78 1.97
CA ASP A 42 13.87 -7.84 1.31
C ASP A 42 12.82 -7.22 0.38
N ARG A 43 13.04 -7.29 -0.92
CA ARG A 43 12.07 -6.88 -1.94
C ARG A 43 11.34 -8.11 -2.44
N VAL A 44 10.03 -8.12 -2.22
CA VAL A 44 9.15 -9.22 -2.60
C VAL A 44 8.20 -8.74 -3.68
N PHE A 45 8.09 -9.53 -4.74
CA PHE A 45 7.20 -9.26 -5.87
C PHE A 45 6.13 -10.33 -5.97
N VAL A 46 4.87 -9.88 -5.98
CA VAL A 46 3.67 -10.72 -6.12
C VAL A 46 3.47 -11.05 -7.60
N ASP A 47 3.74 -12.29 -7.98
CA ASP A 47 3.62 -12.78 -9.36
C ASP A 47 2.24 -13.42 -9.58
N HIS A 48 1.52 -12.89 -10.57
CA HIS A 48 0.21 -13.34 -10.99
C HIS A 48 -0.08 -12.87 -12.42
N PRO A 49 -0.84 -13.62 -13.25
CA PRO A 49 -1.23 -13.21 -14.61
C PRO A 49 -1.89 -11.82 -14.68
N MET A 50 -2.70 -11.46 -13.69
CA MET A 50 -3.33 -10.13 -13.61
C MET A 50 -2.33 -8.95 -13.54
N PHE A 51 -1.07 -9.20 -13.21
CA PHE A 51 0.00 -8.20 -13.22
C PHE A 51 0.91 -8.36 -14.44
N LEU A 52 1.52 -9.54 -14.59
CA LEU A 52 2.59 -9.78 -15.54
C LEU A 52 2.13 -9.76 -17.01
N GLU A 53 0.88 -10.17 -17.30
CA GLU A 53 0.38 -10.24 -18.67
C GLU A 53 -0.08 -8.88 -19.22
N LYS A 54 -0.10 -7.84 -18.39
CA LYS A 54 -0.67 -6.53 -18.73
C LYS A 54 0.36 -5.48 -19.10
N VAL A 55 1.65 -5.69 -18.82
CA VAL A 55 2.66 -4.61 -18.85
C VAL A 55 3.74 -4.83 -19.92
N TRP A 56 4.45 -3.74 -20.26
CA TRP A 56 5.40 -3.58 -21.37
C TRP A 56 6.35 -4.78 -21.56
N GLY A 57 6.40 -5.29 -22.79
CA GLY A 57 7.11 -6.52 -23.19
C GLY A 57 6.17 -7.54 -23.86
N LYS A 58 4.91 -7.62 -23.42
CA LYS A 58 3.86 -8.47 -24.04
C LYS A 58 2.73 -7.69 -24.74
N THR A 59 2.25 -6.58 -24.16
CA THR A 59 1.04 -5.86 -24.64
C THR A 59 1.22 -4.36 -24.89
N ALA A 60 2.41 -3.81 -24.64
CA ALA A 60 2.71 -2.36 -24.69
C ALA A 60 1.81 -1.46 -23.82
N SER A 61 1.03 -2.04 -22.91
CA SER A 61 0.11 -1.31 -22.03
C SER A 61 0.77 -0.90 -20.72
N LYS A 62 0.15 0.04 -19.99
CA LYS A 62 0.71 0.63 -18.77
C LYS A 62 0.18 -0.06 -17.51
N ILE A 63 0.66 0.34 -16.33
CA ILE A 63 0.44 -0.35 -15.06
C ILE A 63 -1.04 -0.36 -14.65
N TYR A 64 -1.71 0.78 -14.70
CA TYR A 64 -3.09 0.94 -14.20
C TYR A 64 -4.15 0.83 -15.29
N GLY A 65 -3.73 0.81 -16.56
CA GLY A 65 -4.63 0.81 -17.69
C GLY A 65 -3.90 0.85 -19.03
N PRO A 66 -4.63 0.67 -20.15
CA PRO A 66 -4.01 0.70 -21.48
C PRO A 66 -3.42 2.08 -21.80
N ASN A 67 -4.07 3.15 -21.34
CA ASN A 67 -3.68 4.54 -21.59
C ASN A 67 -3.77 5.38 -20.30
N THR A 68 -3.26 6.60 -20.33
CA THR A 68 -3.47 7.55 -19.22
C THR A 68 -4.95 7.94 -19.15
N GLY A 69 -5.54 7.91 -17.95
CA GLY A 69 -6.95 8.28 -17.74
C GLY A 69 -7.98 7.23 -18.17
N ILE A 70 -7.55 6.01 -18.51
CA ILE A 70 -8.43 4.86 -18.74
C ILE A 70 -7.89 3.70 -17.91
N ASP A 71 -8.62 3.30 -16.88
CA ASP A 71 -8.26 2.22 -15.97
C ASP A 71 -8.62 0.84 -16.54
N TYR A 72 -7.89 -0.21 -16.11
CA TYR A 72 -8.37 -1.58 -16.34
C TYR A 72 -9.56 -1.89 -15.42
N LYS A 73 -10.55 -2.61 -15.98
CA LYS A 73 -11.74 -3.06 -15.24
C LYS A 73 -11.41 -4.02 -14.09
N ASP A 74 -10.28 -4.71 -14.16
CA ASP A 74 -9.83 -5.67 -13.16
C ASP A 74 -8.94 -5.04 -12.07
N ASN A 75 -8.72 -3.71 -12.07
CA ASN A 75 -7.91 -3.02 -11.05
C ASN A 75 -8.37 -3.35 -9.62
N GLN A 76 -9.69 -3.44 -9.40
CA GLN A 76 -10.24 -3.80 -8.09
C GLN A 76 -9.78 -5.19 -7.63
N LEU A 77 -9.76 -6.18 -8.52
CA LEU A 77 -9.31 -7.54 -8.20
C LEU A 77 -7.79 -7.59 -8.04
N ARG A 78 -7.05 -6.91 -8.94
CA ARG A 78 -5.58 -6.80 -8.91
C ARG A 78 -5.07 -6.30 -7.56
N PHE A 79 -5.61 -5.19 -7.08
CA PHE A 79 -5.11 -4.57 -5.86
C PHE A 79 -5.69 -5.21 -4.58
N SER A 80 -6.85 -5.88 -4.67
CA SER A 80 -7.31 -6.81 -3.63
C SER A 80 -6.32 -7.97 -3.45
N LEU A 81 -5.92 -8.61 -4.55
CA LEU A 81 -4.92 -9.69 -4.56
C LEU A 81 -3.59 -9.24 -3.94
N LEU A 82 -3.11 -8.05 -4.32
CA LEU A 82 -1.89 -7.47 -3.74
C LEU A 82 -2.00 -7.31 -2.21
N CYS A 83 -3.08 -6.74 -1.71
CA CYS A 83 -3.27 -6.52 -0.28
C CYS A 83 -3.27 -7.83 0.51
N GLN A 84 -3.98 -8.84 0.01
CA GLN A 84 -4.04 -10.16 0.66
C GLN A 84 -2.69 -10.89 0.59
N ALA A 85 -2.00 -10.85 -0.55
CA ALA A 85 -0.67 -11.44 -0.71
C ALA A 85 0.36 -10.77 0.21
N ALA A 86 0.30 -9.44 0.36
CA ALA A 86 1.17 -8.68 1.26
C ALA A 86 0.95 -9.03 2.73
N LEU A 87 -0.27 -9.40 3.14
CA LEU A 87 -0.56 -9.90 4.48
C LEU A 87 -0.07 -11.34 4.70
N MET A 88 0.14 -12.13 3.65
CA MET A 88 0.71 -13.48 3.80
C MET A 88 2.23 -13.49 3.82
N ALA A 89 2.88 -12.66 3.00
CA ALA A 89 4.33 -12.66 2.78
C ALA A 89 5.16 -12.70 4.08
N PRO A 90 4.87 -11.92 5.15
CA PRO A 90 5.66 -11.95 6.38
C PRO A 90 5.65 -13.31 7.10
N ARG A 91 4.58 -14.10 6.94
CA ARG A 91 4.40 -15.38 7.63
C ARG A 91 4.89 -16.57 6.82
N VAL A 92 4.76 -16.51 5.49
CA VAL A 92 5.01 -17.67 4.61
C VAL A 92 6.41 -17.68 3.99
N LEU A 93 7.07 -16.52 3.88
CA LEU A 93 8.39 -16.44 3.26
C LEU A 93 9.50 -16.62 4.30
N ASN A 94 10.25 -17.72 4.18
CA ASN A 94 11.45 -17.93 4.96
C ASN A 94 12.64 -17.23 4.30
N LEU A 95 13.01 -16.04 4.78
CA LEU A 95 14.05 -15.20 4.17
C LEU A 95 15.30 -15.20 5.03
N THR A 96 16.44 -15.52 4.42
CA THR A 96 17.71 -15.75 5.14
C THR A 96 18.85 -14.89 4.59
N SER A 97 18.55 -13.89 3.76
CA SER A 97 19.57 -13.04 3.11
C SER A 97 20.15 -11.97 4.03
N SER A 98 19.45 -11.62 5.12
CA SER A 98 19.96 -10.68 6.12
C SER A 98 20.98 -11.35 7.03
N LYS A 99 22.03 -10.61 7.41
CA LYS A 99 23.02 -11.06 8.42
C LYS A 99 22.48 -11.03 9.85
N TYR A 100 21.40 -10.27 10.09
CA TYR A 100 20.83 -10.05 11.42
C TYR A 100 19.49 -10.76 11.63
N PHE A 101 18.90 -11.25 10.54
CA PHE A 101 17.58 -11.84 10.56
C PHE A 101 17.53 -13.04 9.62
N SER A 102 16.93 -14.13 10.08
CA SER A 102 16.74 -15.35 9.31
C SER A 102 15.44 -16.01 9.76
N GLY A 103 14.53 -16.25 8.82
CA GLY A 103 13.22 -16.80 9.15
C GLY A 103 12.07 -16.11 8.41
N PRO A 104 10.83 -16.49 8.71
CA PRO A 104 9.66 -15.65 8.44
C PRO A 104 9.66 -14.42 9.35
N TYR A 105 9.31 -13.25 8.80
CA TYR A 105 9.18 -12.00 9.55
C TYR A 105 8.18 -12.13 10.71
N GLY A 106 7.20 -13.02 10.59
CA GLY A 106 6.25 -13.32 11.65
C GLY A 106 5.10 -12.32 11.72
N GLU A 107 4.58 -12.11 12.93
CA GLU A 107 3.30 -11.43 13.16
C GLU A 107 3.41 -10.09 13.90
N ASP A 108 4.57 -9.79 14.48
CA ASP A 108 4.85 -8.51 15.15
C ASP A 108 5.39 -7.50 14.13
N VAL A 109 4.50 -7.03 13.26
CA VAL A 109 4.86 -6.22 12.09
C VAL A 109 4.11 -4.89 12.04
N ILE A 110 4.75 -3.88 11.46
CA ILE A 110 4.11 -2.62 11.09
C ILE A 110 4.01 -2.57 9.57
N PHE A 111 2.79 -2.57 9.07
CA PHE A 111 2.52 -2.38 7.65
C PHE A 111 2.49 -0.90 7.33
N ILE A 112 3.18 -0.51 6.25
CA ILE A 112 3.02 0.81 5.63
C ILE A 112 2.29 0.61 4.31
N ALA A 113 1.02 0.97 4.30
CA ALA A 113 0.18 0.95 3.11
C ALA A 113 0.32 2.29 2.39
N ASN A 114 0.68 2.27 1.11
CA ASN A 114 0.90 3.43 0.27
C ASN A 114 -0.21 3.57 -0.77
N ASP A 115 -0.92 4.70 -0.74
CA ASP A 115 -2.02 5.05 -1.64
C ASP A 115 -3.19 4.04 -1.70
N TRP A 116 -4.21 4.41 -2.50
CA TRP A 116 -5.46 3.68 -2.63
C TRP A 116 -5.28 2.19 -2.97
N HIS A 117 -4.23 1.84 -3.74
CA HIS A 117 -3.92 0.46 -4.14
C HIS A 117 -3.75 -0.49 -2.95
N THR A 118 -3.32 0.03 -1.80
CA THR A 118 -3.06 -0.78 -0.59
C THR A 118 -4.05 -0.46 0.54
N ALA A 119 -5.08 0.34 0.26
CA ALA A 119 -6.02 0.82 1.27
C ALA A 119 -6.95 -0.28 1.84
N LEU A 120 -7.05 -1.44 1.18
CA LEU A 120 -7.75 -2.61 1.71
C LEU A 120 -6.96 -3.37 2.79
N LEU A 121 -5.63 -3.22 2.84
CA LEU A 121 -4.77 -3.94 3.78
C LEU A 121 -5.25 -3.83 5.24
N PRO A 122 -5.55 -2.64 5.80
CA PRO A 122 -6.04 -2.55 7.18
C PRO A 122 -7.40 -3.24 7.38
N CYS A 123 -8.28 -3.23 6.36
CA CYS A 123 -9.57 -3.91 6.43
C CYS A 123 -9.38 -5.44 6.50
N PHE A 124 -8.55 -6.00 5.60
CA PHE A 124 -8.25 -7.42 5.59
C PHE A 124 -7.49 -7.88 6.83
N LEU A 125 -6.55 -7.09 7.32
CA LEU A 125 -5.84 -7.36 8.58
C LEU A 125 -6.83 -7.60 9.73
N LYS A 126 -7.78 -6.68 9.92
CA LYS A 126 -8.77 -6.77 11.01
C LYS A 126 -9.75 -7.93 10.80
N THR A 127 -10.28 -8.07 9.58
CA THR A 127 -11.41 -8.98 9.29
C THR A 127 -10.99 -10.42 9.08
N MET A 128 -9.84 -10.68 8.44
CA MET A 128 -9.41 -12.02 8.05
C MET A 128 -8.35 -12.61 9.00
N TYR A 129 -7.54 -11.76 9.64
CA TYR A 129 -6.42 -12.20 10.47
C TYR A 129 -6.66 -11.98 11.96
N GLN A 130 -6.90 -10.73 12.40
CA GLN A 130 -7.07 -10.42 13.82
C GLN A 130 -8.32 -11.08 14.42
N SER A 131 -9.39 -11.21 13.63
CA SER A 131 -10.59 -11.97 14.01
C SER A 131 -10.31 -13.46 14.31
N ARG A 132 -9.16 -13.98 13.85
CA ARG A 132 -8.70 -15.37 14.04
C ARG A 132 -7.48 -15.48 14.96
N GLY A 133 -7.13 -14.40 15.68
CA GLY A 133 -5.99 -14.40 16.60
C GLY A 133 -4.61 -14.27 15.94
N ILE A 134 -4.56 -13.89 14.67
CA ILE A 134 -3.32 -13.71 13.90
C ILE A 134 -3.01 -12.21 13.77
N TYR A 135 -1.73 -11.82 13.82
CA TYR A 135 -1.31 -10.41 13.71
C TYR A 135 -1.91 -9.49 14.79
N MET A 136 -2.11 -10.01 16.00
CA MET A 136 -2.77 -9.28 17.08
C MET A 136 -2.06 -7.98 17.49
N ASN A 137 -0.72 -7.97 17.41
CA ASN A 137 0.08 -6.79 17.72
C ASN A 137 0.34 -5.92 16.49
N ALA A 138 0.04 -6.40 15.28
CA ALA A 138 0.38 -5.69 14.06
C ALA A 138 -0.38 -4.36 13.94
N LYS A 139 0.29 -3.37 13.36
CA LYS A 139 -0.26 -2.03 13.13
C LYS A 139 -0.13 -1.65 11.66
N VAL A 140 -0.97 -0.70 11.24
CA VAL A 140 -0.99 -0.20 9.85
C VAL A 140 -0.88 1.31 9.87
N ALA A 141 0.16 1.83 9.23
CA ALA A 141 0.25 3.22 8.83
C ALA A 141 -0.17 3.35 7.36
N PHE A 142 -1.08 4.27 7.05
CA PHE A 142 -1.54 4.54 5.70
C PHE A 142 -0.97 5.87 5.21
N CYS A 143 -0.19 5.84 4.13
CA CYS A 143 0.50 7.00 3.56
C CYS A 143 -0.19 7.45 2.27
N ILE A 144 -0.68 8.70 2.29
CA ILE A 144 -1.27 9.38 1.14
C ILE A 144 -0.17 10.12 0.38
N HIS A 145 0.13 9.71 -0.85
CA HIS A 145 1.07 10.41 -1.72
C HIS A 145 0.35 11.39 -2.62
N ASN A 146 -0.86 11.03 -3.07
CA ASN A 146 -1.67 11.88 -3.91
C ASN A 146 -3.16 11.64 -3.69
N ILE A 147 -3.84 12.63 -3.11
CA ILE A 147 -5.27 12.58 -2.79
C ILE A 147 -6.18 12.53 -4.02
N ALA A 148 -5.67 12.88 -5.21
CA ALA A 148 -6.45 12.87 -6.43
C ALA A 148 -6.84 11.45 -6.86
N TYR A 149 -6.12 10.40 -6.43
CA TYR A 149 -6.41 9.01 -6.81
C TYR A 149 -6.87 8.21 -5.61
N GLN A 150 -8.18 7.93 -5.55
CA GLN A 150 -8.80 7.41 -4.32
C GLN A 150 -9.30 5.97 -4.43
N GLY A 151 -9.25 5.37 -5.61
CA GLY A 151 -9.86 4.05 -5.86
C GLY A 151 -11.38 4.11 -5.69
N ARG A 152 -12.03 4.94 -6.52
CA ARG A 152 -13.49 5.13 -6.55
C ARG A 152 -14.12 4.09 -7.48
N PHE A 153 -14.85 3.14 -6.94
CA PHE A 153 -15.53 2.09 -7.70
C PHE A 153 -17.05 2.11 -7.49
N ALA A 154 -17.81 1.38 -8.30
CA ALA A 154 -19.26 1.33 -8.15
C ALA A 154 -19.65 0.77 -6.78
N PHE A 155 -20.68 1.34 -6.15
CA PHE A 155 -21.10 0.87 -4.83
C PHE A 155 -21.57 -0.60 -4.83
N SER A 156 -22.10 -1.06 -5.97
CA SER A 156 -22.47 -2.46 -6.20
C SER A 156 -21.28 -3.41 -6.09
N ASP A 157 -20.05 -2.95 -6.31
CA ASP A 157 -18.89 -3.81 -6.43
C ASP A 157 -18.26 -4.15 -5.07
N PHE A 158 -18.86 -3.69 -3.96
CA PHE A 158 -18.37 -3.98 -2.61
C PHE A 158 -18.29 -5.49 -2.32
N TYR A 159 -19.24 -6.29 -2.84
CA TYR A 159 -19.26 -7.74 -2.59
C TYR A 159 -18.00 -8.44 -3.16
N LEU A 160 -17.37 -7.89 -4.19
CA LEU A 160 -16.14 -8.45 -4.79
C LEU A 160 -14.94 -8.42 -3.82
N LEU A 161 -15.01 -7.59 -2.77
CA LEU A 161 -13.95 -7.46 -1.77
C LEU A 161 -13.94 -8.61 -0.76
N GLY A 162 -15.02 -9.39 -0.64
CA GLY A 162 -15.13 -10.44 0.38
C GLY A 162 -15.08 -9.92 1.83
N LEU A 163 -15.34 -8.62 2.03
CA LEU A 163 -15.37 -7.98 3.34
C LEU A 163 -16.77 -8.11 3.98
N PRO A 164 -16.87 -8.26 5.31
CA PRO A 164 -18.15 -8.22 6.01
C PRO A 164 -18.90 -6.89 5.81
N ASP A 165 -20.23 -6.94 5.77
CA ASP A 165 -21.09 -5.78 5.48
C ASP A 165 -20.93 -4.60 6.46
N ASN A 166 -20.51 -4.86 7.70
CA ASN A 166 -20.29 -3.79 8.68
C ASN A 166 -19.11 -2.86 8.31
N TYR A 167 -18.21 -3.27 7.39
CA TYR A 167 -17.16 -2.40 6.85
C TYR A 167 -17.66 -1.48 5.74
N LYS A 168 -18.85 -1.72 5.18
CA LYS A 168 -19.36 -0.97 4.02
C LYS A 168 -19.44 0.53 4.27
N SER A 169 -19.72 0.94 5.51
CA SER A 169 -19.74 2.36 5.93
C SER A 169 -18.38 3.04 5.80
N SER A 170 -17.27 2.31 6.00
CA SER A 170 -15.92 2.84 5.83
C SER A 170 -15.64 3.18 4.35
N PHE A 171 -16.25 2.44 3.43
CA PHE A 171 -16.12 2.68 1.98
C PHE A 171 -17.15 3.65 1.41
N ASP A 172 -18.32 3.78 2.03
CA ASP A 172 -19.45 4.55 1.49
C ASP A 172 -19.07 6.01 1.26
N PHE A 173 -19.22 6.47 0.01
CA PHE A 173 -18.74 7.76 -0.43
C PHE A 173 -19.69 8.32 -1.50
N ILE A 174 -19.98 9.61 -1.40
CA ILE A 174 -20.74 10.34 -2.42
C ILE A 174 -19.72 11.08 -3.27
N ASP A 175 -19.60 10.68 -4.53
CA ASP A 175 -18.71 11.35 -5.47
C ASP A 175 -19.42 12.59 -6.05
N GLY A 176 -18.87 13.76 -5.74
CA GLY A 176 -19.38 15.07 -6.15
C GLY A 176 -18.79 15.60 -7.45
N TYR A 177 -17.90 14.87 -8.13
CA TYR A 177 -17.39 15.30 -9.43
C TYR A 177 -18.37 15.04 -10.57
N GLU A 178 -18.62 16.06 -11.40
CA GLU A 178 -19.32 15.93 -12.69
C GLU A 178 -18.46 15.15 -13.72
N LYS A 179 -18.33 13.84 -13.56
CA LYS A 179 -17.82 12.91 -14.59
C LYS A 179 -18.57 11.58 -14.51
N PRO A 180 -18.85 10.94 -15.65
CA PRO A 180 -20.18 10.74 -16.26
C PRO A 180 -21.36 10.30 -15.36
N VAL A 181 -21.17 10.01 -14.07
CA VAL A 181 -22.23 9.69 -13.11
C VAL A 181 -21.84 10.22 -11.72
N GLU A 182 -22.49 11.30 -11.28
CA GLU A 182 -22.57 11.63 -9.85
C GLU A 182 -23.26 10.49 -9.12
N GLY A 183 -22.78 10.13 -7.93
CA GLY A 183 -23.50 9.12 -7.15
C GLY A 183 -22.69 8.41 -6.09
N ARG A 184 -23.38 7.47 -5.45
CA ARG A 184 -22.84 6.63 -4.40
C ARG A 184 -21.81 5.65 -4.96
N LYS A 185 -20.61 5.67 -4.38
CA LYS A 185 -19.46 4.84 -4.75
C LYS A 185 -18.87 4.19 -3.51
N ILE A 186 -18.01 3.20 -3.72
CA ILE A 186 -17.03 2.81 -2.71
C ILE A 186 -15.73 3.58 -2.94
N ASN A 187 -15.12 4.07 -1.87
CA ASN A 187 -13.86 4.80 -1.90
C ASN A 187 -12.82 4.07 -1.04
N TRP A 188 -11.83 3.50 -1.69
CA TRP A 188 -10.81 2.69 -1.02
C TRP A 188 -9.91 3.53 -0.13
N MET A 189 -9.47 4.70 -0.59
CA MET A 189 -8.64 5.60 0.22
C MET A 189 -9.34 6.03 1.50
N LYS A 190 -10.65 6.34 1.42
CA LYS A 190 -11.49 6.63 2.61
C LYS A 190 -11.43 5.48 3.62
N ALA A 191 -11.59 4.24 3.16
CA ALA A 191 -11.50 3.07 4.03
C ALA A 191 -10.09 2.91 4.62
N GLY A 192 -9.02 3.13 3.84
CA GLY A 192 -7.64 3.12 4.33
C GLY A 192 -7.38 4.14 5.44
N ILE A 193 -7.93 5.36 5.29
CA ILE A 193 -7.83 6.42 6.30
C ILE A 193 -8.59 6.03 7.59
N LEU A 194 -9.81 5.50 7.46
CA LEU A 194 -10.64 5.16 8.62
C LEU A 194 -10.17 3.90 9.35
N GLU A 195 -9.64 2.92 8.63
CA GLU A 195 -9.30 1.60 9.20
C GLU A 195 -7.84 1.48 9.62
N SER A 196 -6.95 2.38 9.21
CA SER A 196 -5.55 2.38 9.64
C SER A 196 -5.39 2.91 11.08
N HIS A 197 -4.25 2.60 11.69
CA HIS A 197 -3.90 3.07 13.03
C HIS A 197 -3.27 4.47 13.00
N LEU A 198 -2.65 4.81 11.86
CA LEU A 198 -1.93 6.06 11.64
C LEU A 198 -2.09 6.48 10.19
N VAL A 199 -2.35 7.77 9.95
CA VAL A 199 -2.43 8.34 8.60
C VAL A 199 -1.31 9.35 8.41
N LEU A 200 -0.58 9.20 7.31
CA LEU A 200 0.60 9.99 6.95
C LEU A 200 0.42 10.57 5.55
N THR A 201 1.20 11.61 5.24
CA THR A 201 1.37 12.09 3.88
C THR A 201 2.80 12.60 3.65
N VAL A 202 3.12 12.93 2.41
CA VAL A 202 4.49 13.19 1.95
C VAL A 202 5.07 14.53 2.38
N SER A 203 4.25 15.48 2.87
CA SER A 203 4.78 16.73 3.44
C SER A 203 3.87 17.38 4.48
N PRO A 204 4.44 18.19 5.40
CA PRO A 204 3.66 18.93 6.39
C PRO A 204 2.72 19.97 5.80
N TYR A 205 3.17 20.66 4.76
CA TYR A 205 2.34 21.64 4.07
C TYR A 205 1.18 20.93 3.37
N TYR A 206 1.46 19.83 2.67
CA TYR A 206 0.41 19.06 2.01
C TYR A 206 -0.60 18.51 3.02
N ALA A 207 -0.17 18.06 4.20
CA ALA A 207 -1.09 17.67 5.26
C ALA A 207 -2.05 18.80 5.67
N GLN A 208 -1.57 20.04 5.74
CA GLN A 208 -2.41 21.22 6.00
C GLN A 208 -3.35 21.50 4.82
N GLU A 209 -2.89 21.31 3.59
CA GLU A 209 -3.73 21.48 2.39
C GLU A 209 -4.87 20.47 2.35
N LEU A 210 -4.59 19.19 2.59
CA LEU A 210 -5.58 18.11 2.57
C LEU A 210 -6.75 18.35 3.52
N VAL A 211 -6.48 19.00 4.66
CA VAL A 211 -7.52 19.33 5.65
C VAL A 211 -8.13 20.69 5.41
N SER A 212 -7.63 21.53 4.49
CA SER A 212 -8.04 22.93 4.39
C SER A 212 -9.40 23.16 3.72
N GLY A 213 -9.92 22.18 2.99
CA GLY A 213 -11.27 22.22 2.43
C GLY A 213 -11.52 21.15 1.36
N VAL A 214 -12.77 21.05 0.92
CA VAL A 214 -13.28 20.01 -0.01
C VAL A 214 -12.49 19.95 -1.31
N ASP A 215 -12.15 21.08 -1.92
CA ASP A 215 -11.41 21.11 -3.21
C ASP A 215 -9.99 20.54 -3.08
N LYS A 216 -9.33 20.78 -1.94
CA LYS A 216 -7.95 20.33 -1.71
C LYS A 216 -7.87 18.92 -1.13
N GLY A 217 -8.85 18.54 -0.31
CA GLY A 217 -8.97 17.19 0.23
C GLY A 217 -9.74 16.24 -0.69
N VAL A 218 -10.28 16.74 -1.80
CA VAL A 218 -11.00 15.98 -2.83
C VAL A 218 -12.09 15.12 -2.15
N GLU A 219 -12.99 15.81 -1.45
CA GLU A 219 -14.11 15.27 -0.64
C GLU A 219 -13.72 14.35 0.55
N LEU A 220 -12.43 14.18 0.83
CA LEU A 220 -11.92 13.44 1.98
C LEU A 220 -11.39 14.35 3.10
N ASP A 221 -11.48 15.68 2.95
CA ASP A 221 -10.97 16.68 3.91
C ASP A 221 -11.49 16.44 5.34
N ASN A 222 -12.80 16.18 5.48
CA ASN A 222 -13.41 15.90 6.77
C ASN A 222 -12.95 14.56 7.36
N ILE A 223 -12.73 13.55 6.52
CA ILE A 223 -12.29 12.22 6.95
C ILE A 223 -10.81 12.26 7.38
N ILE A 224 -9.97 12.99 6.66
CA ILE A 224 -8.55 13.17 6.98
C ILE A 224 -8.36 13.93 8.30
N ARG A 225 -9.21 14.93 8.57
CA ARG A 225 -9.24 15.63 9.88
C ARG A 225 -9.51 14.65 11.04
N VAL A 226 -10.41 13.69 10.83
CA VAL A 226 -10.74 12.65 11.81
C VAL A 226 -9.61 11.62 11.93
N GLY A 227 -8.91 11.30 10.83
CA GLY A 227 -7.84 10.31 10.73
C GLY A 227 -6.50 10.67 11.41
N ARG A 228 -6.44 11.70 12.25
CA ARG A 228 -5.23 12.12 13.01
C ARG A 228 -3.99 12.48 12.16
N ALA A 229 -4.12 12.70 10.84
CA ALA A 229 -2.97 13.06 10.00
C ALA A 229 -2.19 14.27 10.57
N LEU A 230 -2.90 15.32 10.99
CA LEU A 230 -2.31 16.53 11.60
C LEU A 230 -1.66 16.30 12.97
N ALA A 231 -2.10 15.30 13.74
CA ALA A 231 -1.55 15.06 15.08
C ALA A 231 -0.10 14.56 15.03
N VAL A 232 0.32 14.03 13.87
CA VAL A 232 1.71 13.63 13.61
C VAL A 232 2.55 14.87 13.24
N TYR A 233 1.95 15.84 12.56
CA TYR A 233 2.62 17.07 12.11
C TYR A 233 2.88 18.06 13.23
N GLY A 234 4.16 18.39 13.43
CA GLY A 234 4.61 19.27 14.52
C GLY A 234 5.02 18.54 15.81
N THR A 235 4.91 17.20 15.86
CA THR A 235 5.54 16.40 16.92
C THR A 235 7.06 16.54 16.88
N LEU A 236 7.73 16.28 18.01
CA LEU A 236 9.20 16.27 18.06
C LEU A 236 9.76 15.26 17.05
N ALA A 237 9.16 14.06 17.01
CA ALA A 237 9.49 12.98 16.09
C ALA A 237 9.39 13.42 14.62
N LEU A 238 8.32 14.12 14.22
CA LEU A 238 8.19 14.61 12.86
C LEU A 238 9.10 15.81 12.56
N ARG A 239 9.34 16.72 13.53
CA ARG A 239 10.29 17.82 13.33
C ARG A 239 11.72 17.32 13.17
N GLU A 240 12.11 16.31 13.94
CA GLU A 240 13.36 15.58 13.72
C GLU A 240 13.37 14.90 12.34
N MET A 241 12.28 14.21 11.95
CA MET A 241 12.13 13.61 10.62
C MET A 241 12.34 14.62 9.48
N ILE A 242 11.71 15.80 9.56
CA ILE A 242 11.81 16.88 8.56
C ILE A 242 13.22 17.46 8.52
N LYS A 243 13.80 17.75 9.69
CA LYS A 243 15.16 18.30 9.80
C LYS A 243 16.21 17.32 9.25
N ASN A 244 16.01 16.02 9.51
CA ASN A 244 16.89 14.95 9.07
C ASN A 244 16.63 14.55 7.60
N GLY A 245 15.45 14.86 7.02
CA GLY A 245 15.03 14.45 5.68
C GLY A 245 15.05 15.53 4.58
N MET A 246 14.79 16.80 4.90
CA MET A 246 14.69 17.88 3.88
C MET A 246 15.99 18.68 3.68
N SER A 247 17.00 18.50 4.53
CA SER A 247 18.24 19.30 4.46
C SER A 247 19.34 18.71 3.59
N GLN A 248 19.13 17.57 2.92
CA GLN A 248 20.19 16.90 2.14
C GLN A 248 19.58 16.08 0.99
N ASP A 249 20.01 16.42 -0.22
CA ASP A 249 20.03 15.66 -1.50
C ASP A 249 18.85 14.72 -1.86
N LEU A 250 18.34 14.83 -3.09
CA LEU A 250 17.15 14.14 -3.64
C LEU A 250 17.25 12.59 -3.72
N SER A 251 18.25 11.99 -3.08
CA SER A 251 18.34 10.55 -2.94
C SER A 251 17.49 10.07 -1.74
N TRP A 252 16.57 9.15 -1.97
CA TRP A 252 15.72 8.54 -0.94
C TRP A 252 16.48 7.77 0.18
N LYS A 253 17.82 7.69 0.10
CA LYS A 253 18.67 6.94 1.04
C LYS A 253 18.64 7.51 2.47
N GLY A 254 18.69 8.83 2.61
CA GLY A 254 18.65 9.52 3.90
C GLY A 254 17.25 9.47 4.55
N PRO A 255 16.19 9.89 3.82
CA PRO A 255 14.81 9.76 4.29
C PRO A 255 14.45 8.33 4.70
N ALA A 256 14.85 7.29 3.95
CA ALA A 256 14.55 5.89 4.28
C ALA A 256 15.11 5.43 5.64
N LYS A 257 16.31 5.88 6.04
CA LYS A 257 16.89 5.59 7.37
C LYS A 257 16.15 6.32 8.51
N ASN A 258 15.62 7.51 8.26
CA ASN A 258 14.83 8.23 9.26
C ASN A 258 13.43 7.61 9.42
N TRP A 259 12.84 7.15 8.31
CA TRP A 259 11.62 6.34 8.32
C TRP A 259 11.81 5.08 9.17
N GLU A 260 12.93 4.40 8.97
CA GLU A 260 13.28 3.22 9.76
C GLU A 260 13.35 3.52 11.26
N GLN A 261 14.01 4.60 11.70
CA GLN A 261 14.04 4.97 13.11
C GLN A 261 12.66 5.26 13.73
N VAL A 262 11.74 5.87 12.96
CA VAL A 262 10.36 6.09 13.42
C VAL A 262 9.59 4.77 13.51
N LEU A 263 9.82 3.84 12.60
CA LEU A 263 9.21 2.50 12.68
C LEU A 263 9.76 1.71 13.87
N LEU A 264 11.06 1.83 14.15
CA LEU A 264 11.69 1.24 15.34
C LEU A 264 11.07 1.77 16.64
N SER A 265 10.70 3.05 16.70
CA SER A 265 10.12 3.67 17.91
C SER A 265 8.68 3.23 18.20
N LEU A 266 8.00 2.61 17.22
CA LEU A 266 6.67 2.01 17.41
C LEU A 266 6.72 0.68 18.17
N GLY A 267 7.91 0.17 18.52
CA GLY A 267 8.10 -0.84 19.56
C GLY A 267 7.94 -2.30 19.13
N ALA A 268 8.10 -2.62 17.83
CA ALA A 268 8.16 -4.01 17.38
C ALA A 268 9.43 -4.70 17.93
N ALA A 269 9.27 -5.84 18.58
CA ALA A 269 10.38 -6.58 19.19
C ALA A 269 11.42 -6.99 18.14
N SER A 270 12.72 -6.86 18.47
CA SER A 270 13.86 -7.27 17.63
C SER A 270 14.09 -6.50 16.32
N SER A 271 13.61 -5.25 16.23
CA SER A 271 13.77 -4.43 15.01
C SER A 271 15.16 -3.76 14.91
N GLU A 272 15.82 -3.80 13.74
CA GLU A 272 17.16 -3.21 13.48
C GLU A 272 17.21 -2.36 12.19
N PRO A 273 18.20 -1.44 12.04
CA PRO A 273 18.38 -0.62 10.83
C PRO A 273 18.91 -1.37 9.58
N GLY A 274 18.52 -0.92 8.39
CA GLY A 274 18.85 -1.44 7.07
C GLY A 274 20.13 -0.85 6.46
N THR A 275 20.57 -1.39 5.31
CA THR A 275 21.83 -1.00 4.65
C THR A 275 21.61 -0.28 3.29
N GLU A 276 22.64 0.35 2.70
CA GLU A 276 22.49 1.10 1.42
C GLU A 276 22.83 0.25 0.17
N GLY A 277 22.41 0.67 -1.04
CA GLY A 277 22.87 0.08 -2.33
C GLY A 277 22.31 0.79 -3.58
N GLU A 278 21.96 0.11 -4.70
CA GLU A 278 21.44 0.67 -5.99
C GLU A 278 19.93 0.49 -6.34
N GLU A 279 19.36 1.44 -7.11
CA GLU A 279 17.99 1.55 -7.67
C GLU A 279 17.48 0.22 -8.25
N ILE A 280 16.22 -0.17 -8.08
CA ILE A 280 15.56 -1.03 -9.07
C ILE A 280 14.28 -0.29 -9.42
N ALA A 281 14.24 0.30 -10.60
CA ALA A 281 13.02 0.83 -11.19
C ALA A 281 12.55 -0.18 -12.24
N PRO A 282 11.25 -0.50 -12.30
CA PRO A 282 10.74 -1.32 -13.38
C PRO A 282 10.95 -0.59 -14.72
N LEU A 283 11.22 -1.33 -15.80
CA LEU A 283 11.30 -0.77 -17.16
C LEU A 283 9.91 -0.35 -17.69
N SER A 284 8.85 -0.74 -16.99
CA SER A 284 7.48 -0.35 -17.31
C SER A 284 7.29 1.15 -17.14
N LYS A 285 6.72 1.81 -18.15
CA LYS A 285 6.29 3.20 -18.04
C LYS A 285 5.05 3.30 -17.14
N GLU A 286 5.17 4.02 -16.04
CA GLU A 286 4.05 4.37 -15.19
C GLU A 286 3.02 5.21 -15.98
N ASN A 287 1.72 4.97 -15.75
CA ASN A 287 0.68 5.97 -15.99
C ASN A 287 0.14 6.49 -14.68
N VAL A 288 -0.54 7.61 -14.82
CA VAL A 288 -1.45 8.14 -13.84
C VAL A 288 -2.80 7.42 -14.02
N ALA A 289 -3.34 6.87 -12.93
CA ALA A 289 -4.68 6.29 -12.88
C ALA A 289 -5.74 7.36 -13.18
N THR A 290 -7.00 6.98 -13.33
CA THR A 290 -8.10 7.94 -13.42
C THR A 290 -8.31 8.58 -12.03
N PRO A 291 -8.32 9.93 -11.91
CA PRO A 291 -8.63 10.60 -10.65
C PRO A 291 -10.00 10.20 -10.10
#